data_AF-A0A521DXR6-F1
#
_entry.id   AF-A0A521DXR6-F1
#
_cell.length_a   1.000
_cell.length_b   1.000
_cell.length_c   1.000
_cell.angle_alpha   90.00
_cell.angle_beta   90.00
_cell.angle_gamma   90.00
#
_symmetry.space_group_name_H-M   'P 1'
#
loop_
_entity.id
_entity.type
_entity.pdbx_description
1 polymer ?
#
loop_
_entity_poly.entity_id
_entity_poly.type
_entity_poly.pdbx_seq_one_letter_code
_entity_poly.pdbx_strand_id
1 'polypeptide(L)'
;METVILVTLITFFLNLPFGWLREGVRKFSAMWFLYVHFPIPFIIAMRIGLGVPWKFAPLLILVAILGQAVGARMRRTGAFNLEE
;
A
#
# COMPACT_ATOMS: atom_id res chain seq x y z
N MET A 1 -3.94 20.47 -6.60
CA MET A 1 -4.26 19.83 -5.29
C MET A 1 -5.03 18.53 -5.50
N GLU A 2 -5.97 18.49 -6.45
CA GLU A 2 -6.74 17.30 -6.84
C GLU A 2 -5.85 16.08 -7.17
N THR A 3 -4.78 16.25 -7.93
CA THR A 3 -3.84 15.16 -8.26
C THR A 3 -3.15 14.55 -7.04
N VAL A 4 -2.88 15.35 -6.00
CA VAL A 4 -2.26 14.87 -4.75
C VAL A 4 -3.25 14.01 -3.98
N ILE A 5 -4.52 14.43 -3.91
CA ILE A 5 -5.59 13.66 -3.27
C ILE A 5 -5.77 12.33 -4.01
N LEU A 6 -5.83 12.37 -5.34
CA LEU A 6 -5.96 11.18 -6.18
C LEU A 6 -4.81 10.18 -5.94
N VAL A 7 -3.55 10.64 -6.02
CA VAL A 7 -2.39 9.76 -5.79
C VAL A 7 -2.37 9.22 -4.36
N THR A 8 -2.81 10.02 -3.38
CA THR A 8 -2.91 9.59 -1.98
C THR A 8 -3.94 8.47 -1.82
N LEU A 9 -5.14 8.65 -2.37
CA LEU A 9 -6.19 7.64 -2.32
C LEU A 9 -5.76 6.36 -3.03
N ILE A 10 -5.23 6.45 -4.26
CA ILE A 10 -4.72 5.28 -4.98
C ILE A 10 -3.61 4.60 -4.20
N THR A 11 -2.68 5.35 -3.61
CA THR A 11 -1.61 4.78 -2.76
C THR A 11 -2.20 4.00 -1.58
N PHE A 12 -3.21 4.53 -0.92
CA PHE A 12 -3.88 3.84 0.19
C PHE A 12 -4.56 2.55 -0.28
N PHE A 13 -5.43 2.64 -1.30
CA PHE A 13 -6.19 1.49 -1.81
C PHE A 13 -5.31 0.42 -2.44
N LEU A 14 -4.22 0.82 -3.10
CA LEU A 14 -3.22 -0.12 -3.60
C LEU A 14 -2.55 -0.87 -2.45
N ASN A 15 -2.18 -0.19 -1.35
CA ASN A 15 -1.48 -0.83 -0.25
C ASN A 15 -2.35 -1.71 0.66
N LEU A 16 -3.69 -1.57 0.61
CA LEU A 16 -4.62 -2.45 1.35
C LEU A 16 -4.46 -3.96 0.99
N PRO A 17 -4.64 -4.39 -0.28
CA PRO A 17 -4.48 -5.80 -0.65
C PRO A 17 -3.06 -6.30 -0.43
N PHE A 18 -2.02 -5.48 -0.70
CA PHE A 18 -0.64 -5.89 -0.41
C PHE A 18 -0.38 -6.04 1.09
N GLY A 19 -0.99 -5.21 1.94
CA GLY A 19 -0.98 -5.38 3.39
C GLY A 19 -1.61 -6.69 3.84
N TRP A 20 -2.76 -7.04 3.27
CA TRP A 20 -3.47 -8.29 3.54
C TRP A 20 -2.67 -9.51 3.06
N LEU A 21 -2.17 -9.49 1.82
CA LEU A 21 -1.36 -10.57 1.24
C LEU A 21 -0.08 -10.82 2.02
N ARG A 22 0.64 -9.74 2.38
CA ARG A 22 1.88 -9.78 3.16
C ARG A 22 1.71 -10.42 4.53
N GLU A 23 0.56 -10.23 5.18
CA GLU A 23 0.35 -10.69 6.55
C GLU A 23 0.27 -12.21 6.69
N GLY A 24 -0.19 -12.93 5.66
CA GLY A 24 -0.25 -14.40 5.70
C GLY A 24 0.69 -15.10 4.74
N VAL A 25 1.81 -14.45 4.43
CA VAL A 25 3.04 -15.14 4.03
C VAL A 25 4.07 -15.01 5.15
N ARG A 26 5.05 -15.92 5.21
CA ARG A 26 6.11 -15.87 6.22
C ARG A 26 6.88 -14.56 6.10
N LYS A 27 7.04 -13.82 7.20
CA LYS A 27 7.87 -12.61 7.25
C LYS A 27 9.29 -12.93 6.74
N PHE A 28 9.86 -12.01 5.96
CA PHE A 28 11.17 -12.17 5.31
C PHE A 28 11.28 -13.33 4.30
N SER A 29 10.17 -13.87 3.80
CA SER A 29 10.19 -14.72 2.60
C SER A 29 10.34 -13.88 1.32
N ALA A 30 10.70 -14.53 0.22
CA ALA A 30 10.74 -13.89 -1.10
C ALA A 30 9.38 -13.25 -1.48
N MET A 31 8.27 -13.94 -1.17
CA MET A 31 6.92 -13.42 -1.41
C MET A 31 6.59 -12.21 -0.52
N TRP A 32 7.01 -12.25 0.75
CA TRP A 32 6.86 -11.11 1.65
C TRP A 32 7.61 -9.89 1.12
N PHE A 33 8.85 -10.09 0.64
CA PHE A 33 9.65 -9.03 0.05
C PHE A 33 8.98 -8.46 -1.20
N LEU A 34 8.46 -9.32 -2.08
CA LEU A 34 7.72 -8.92 -3.27
C LEU A 34 6.51 -8.03 -2.90
N TYR A 35 5.69 -8.43 -1.93
CA TYR A 35 4.50 -7.66 -1.54
C TYR A 35 4.82 -6.30 -0.91
N VAL A 36 5.97 -6.16 -0.25
CA VAL A 36 6.42 -4.86 0.27
C VAL A 36 6.94 -3.97 -0.85
N HIS A 37 7.71 -4.52 -1.78
CA HIS A 37 8.41 -3.72 -2.78
C HIS A 37 7.58 -3.46 -4.03
N PHE A 38 6.69 -4.36 -4.43
CA PHE A 38 5.90 -4.22 -5.66
C PHE A 38 5.04 -2.93 -5.72
N PRO A 39 4.42 -2.46 -4.62
CA PRO A 39 3.69 -1.19 -4.63
C PRO A 39 4.60 0.03 -4.83
N ILE A 40 5.87 -0.04 -4.43
CA ILE A 40 6.78 1.12 -4.39
C ILE A 40 7.09 1.64 -5.81
N PRO A 41 7.54 0.82 -6.79
CA PRO A 41 7.73 1.26 -8.18
C PRO A 41 6.46 1.86 -8.78
N PHE A 42 5.29 1.30 -8.48
CA PHE A 42 4.02 1.79 -8.99
C PHE A 42 3.68 3.19 -8.43
N ILE A 43 3.87 3.41 -7.13
CA ILE A 43 3.68 4.72 -6.49
C ILE A 43 4.66 5.75 -7.06
N ILE A 44 5.93 5.36 -7.28
CA ILE A 44 6.94 6.23 -7.87
C ILE A 44 6.57 6.61 -9.31
N ALA A 45 6.16 5.63 -10.12
CA ALA A 45 5.73 5.86 -11.51
C ALA A 45 4.52 6.81 -11.57
N MET A 46 3.50 6.60 -10.73
CA MET A 46 2.35 7.51 -10.64
C MET A 46 2.75 8.90 -10.20
N ARG A 47 3.62 9.02 -9.19
CA ARG A 47 4.11 10.32 -8.69
C ARG A 47 4.79 11.11 -9.81
N ILE A 48 5.67 10.47 -10.58
CA ILE A 48 6.38 11.11 -11.69
C ILE A 48 5.40 11.43 -12.84
N GLY A 49 4.56 10.48 -13.25
CA GLY A 49 3.61 10.66 -14.35
C GLY A 49 2.55 11.73 -14.10
N LEU A 50 2.16 11.94 -12.85
CA LEU A 50 1.18 12.97 -12.45
C LEU A 50 1.82 14.27 -11.96
N GLY A 51 3.15 14.41 -12.07
CA GLY A 51 3.88 15.62 -11.70
C GLY A 51 3.78 15.99 -10.21
N VAL A 52 3.58 15.00 -9.33
CA VAL A 52 3.44 15.26 -7.89
C VAL A 52 4.78 15.71 -7.31
N PRO A 53 4.86 16.90 -6.67
CA PRO A 53 6.12 17.43 -6.13
C PRO A 53 6.75 16.54 -5.06
N TRP A 54 8.08 16.59 -4.92
CA TRP A 54 8.84 15.77 -3.95
C TRP A 54 8.45 16.00 -2.50
N LYS A 55 7.96 17.20 -2.16
CA LYS A 55 7.45 17.54 -0.82
C LYS A 55 6.32 16.62 -0.33
N PHE A 56 5.61 15.94 -1.25
CA PHE A 56 4.55 14.98 -0.91
C PHE A 56 5.04 13.53 -0.79
N ALA A 57 6.31 13.24 -1.09
CA ALA A 57 6.83 11.88 -0.94
C ALA A 57 6.69 11.34 0.50
N PRO A 58 6.96 12.12 1.57
CA PRO A 58 6.72 11.66 2.95
C PRO A 58 5.25 11.32 3.22
N LEU A 59 4.32 12.10 2.66
CA LEU A 59 2.88 11.84 2.77
C LEU A 59 2.50 10.50 2.11
N LEU A 60 2.99 10.26 0.89
CA LEU A 60 2.72 9.00 0.17
C LEU A 60 3.31 7.79 0.90
N ILE A 61 4.51 7.93 1.49
CA ILE A 61 5.11 6.87 2.30
C ILE A 61 4.26 6.58 3.53
N LEU A 62 3.83 7.62 4.26
CA LEU A 62 2.97 7.46 5.44
C LEU A 62 1.67 6.75 5.07
N VAL A 63 1.04 7.16 3.97
CA VAL A 63 -0.22 6.59 3.49
C VAL A 63 -0.04 5.15 2.99
N ALA A 64 1.08 4.83 2.34
CA ALA A 64 1.41 3.46 1.96
C ALA A 64 1.55 2.55 3.19
N ILE A 65 2.26 3.01 4.23
CA ILE A 65 2.40 2.29 5.50
C ILE A 65 1.03 2.08 6.16
N LEU A 66 0.19 3.13 6.21
CA LEU A 66 -1.16 3.04 6.75
C LEU A 66 -2.02 2.04 5.98
N GLY A 67 -1.99 2.07 4.64
CA GLY A 67 -2.70 1.10 3.80
C GLY A 67 -2.25 -0.34 4.08
N GLN A 68 -0.95 -0.59 4.18
CA GLN A 68 -0.44 -1.92 4.50
C GLN A 68 -0.79 -2.37 5.92
N ALA A 69 -0.78 -1.45 6.89
CA ALA A 69 -1.15 -1.73 8.27
C ALA A 69 -2.64 -2.07 8.40
N VAL A 70 -3.51 -1.31 7.71
CA VAL A 70 -4.96 -1.57 7.67
C VAL A 70 -5.23 -2.92 6.99
N GLY A 71 -4.64 -3.19 5.83
CA GLY A 71 -4.78 -4.48 5.15
C GLY A 71 -4.32 -5.67 5.99
N ALA A 72 -3.19 -5.52 6.69
CA ALA A 72 -2.69 -6.54 7.61
C ALA A 72 -3.61 -6.74 8.83
N ARG A 73 -4.18 -5.67 9.36
CA ARG A 73 -5.16 -5.74 10.46
C ARG A 73 -6.44 -6.41 10.00
N MET A 74 -6.94 -6.12 8.80
CA MET A 74 -8.13 -6.75 8.23
C MET A 74 -7.96 -8.27 8.16
N ARG A 75 -6.78 -8.75 7.76
CA ARG A 75 -6.47 -10.18 7.77
C ARG A 75 -6.43 -10.77 9.18
N ARG A 76 -5.76 -10.10 10.11
CA ARG A 76 -5.64 -10.56 11.51
C ARG A 76 -6.98 -10.60 12.26
N THR A 77 -7.89 -9.70 11.93
CA THR A 77 -9.20 -9.58 12.61
C THR A 77 -10.25 -10.48 11.94
N GLY A 78 -9.92 -11.17 10.84
CA GLY A 78 -10.89 -11.97 10.08
C GLY A 78 -12.00 -11.12 9.46
N ALA A 79 -11.78 -9.83 9.23
CA ALA A 79 -12.81 -8.91 8.70
C ALA A 79 -13.22 -9.24 7.25
N PHE A 80 -12.52 -10.17 6.60
CA PHE A 80 -12.85 -10.75 5.29
C PHE A 80 -13.20 -12.25 5.35
N ASN A 81 -13.25 -12.87 6.54
CA ASN A 81 -13.69 -14.25 6.73
C ASN A 81 -15.23 -14.33 6.78
N LEU A 82 -15.89 -13.85 5.72
CA LEU A 82 -17.33 -14.10 5.52
C LEU A 82 -17.59 -15.40 4.76
N GLU A 83 -16.56 -16.11 4.33
CA GLU A 83 -16.69 -17.48 3.79
C GLU A 83 -15.49 -18.31 4.25
N GLU A 84 -15.68 -19.03 5.37
CA GLU A 84 -15.29 -20.43 5.65
C GLU A 84 -15.41 -20.74 7.16
#